data_AF-A0A954PW88-F1
#
_entry.id   AF-A0A954PW88-F1
#
_cell.length_a   1.000
_cell.length_b   1.000
_cell.length_c   1.000
_cell.angle_alpha   90.00
_cell.angle_beta   90.00
_cell.angle_gamma   90.00
#
_symmetry.space_group_name_H-M   'P 1'
#
loop_
_entity.id
_entity.type
_entity.pdbx_description
1 polymer ?
#
loop_
_entity_poly.entity_id
_entity_poly.type
_entity_poly.pdbx_seq_one_letter_code
_entity_poly.pdbx_strand_id
1 'polypeptide(L)'
;MTRKIIIDADPGIDDAVAFTSALFDPRLEVLAITATAGTVDADQATSNVGAIISALDPPLYPRIGRATPPEDASADTDKFLNG
;
A
#
# COMPACT_ATOMS: atom_id res chain seq x y z
N MET A 1 12.80 -14.35 -16.23
CA MET A 1 11.38 -14.33 -15.80
C MET A 1 11.29 -13.41 -14.60
N THR A 2 10.40 -12.42 -14.62
CA THR A 2 10.10 -11.57 -13.46
C THR A 2 9.19 -12.34 -12.49
N ARG A 3 9.30 -12.04 -11.20
CA ARG A 3 8.41 -12.61 -10.17
C ARG A 3 7.17 -11.73 -10.05
N LYS A 4 6.01 -12.30 -10.33
CA LYS A 4 4.72 -11.64 -10.16
C LYS A 4 4.32 -11.61 -8.70
N ILE A 5 3.90 -10.44 -8.21
CA ILE A 5 3.47 -10.25 -6.82
C ILE A 5 2.22 -9.38 -6.72
N ILE A 6 1.50 -9.55 -5.61
CA ILE A 6 0.47 -8.63 -5.11
C ILE A 6 0.99 -8.15 -3.76
N ILE A 7 0.85 -6.87 -3.48
CA ILE A 7 1.19 -6.27 -2.19
C ILE A 7 -0.11 -5.94 -1.48
N ASP A 8 -0.29 -6.44 -0.26
CA ASP A 8 -1.43 -6.18 0.60
C ASP A 8 -0.89 -5.46 1.84
N ALA A 9 -1.29 -4.20 2.05
CA ALA A 9 -0.65 -3.31 3.02
C ALA A 9 -1.60 -2.22 3.53
N ASP A 10 -1.28 -1.65 4.69
CA ASP A 10 -1.97 -0.58 5.41
C ASP A 10 -1.13 0.71 5.44
N PRO A 11 -0.95 1.41 4.30
CA PRO A 11 0.30 2.10 4.01
C PRO A 11 0.67 3.17 5.03
N GLY A 12 1.75 2.90 5.77
CA GLY A 12 2.52 3.84 6.57
C GLY A 12 3.77 4.36 5.84
N ILE A 13 4.70 4.94 6.61
CA ILE A 13 5.96 5.50 6.07
C ILE A 13 6.84 4.40 5.46
N ASP A 14 6.93 3.26 6.13
CA ASP A 14 7.69 2.09 5.72
C ASP A 14 7.10 1.40 4.48
N ASP A 15 5.78 1.34 4.36
CA ASP A 15 5.12 0.85 3.14
C ASP A 15 5.44 1.71 1.92
N ALA A 16 5.55 3.02 2.07
CA ALA A 16 5.97 3.89 0.97
C ALA A 16 7.39 3.52 0.47
N VAL A 17 8.29 3.16 1.38
CA VAL A 17 9.64 2.67 1.04
C VAL A 17 9.57 1.30 0.36
N ALA A 18 8.71 0.39 0.85
CA ALA A 18 8.49 -0.92 0.27
C ALA A 18 7.90 -0.82 -1.16
N PHE A 19 6.91 0.04 -1.37
CA PHE A 19 6.29 0.28 -2.67
C PHE A 19 7.30 0.85 -3.65
N THR A 20 8.09 1.85 -3.24
CA THR A 20 9.17 2.41 -4.06
C THR A 20 10.17 1.33 -4.48
N SER A 21 10.58 0.47 -3.54
CA SER A 21 11.52 -0.60 -3.84
C SER A 21 10.91 -1.63 -4.79
N ALA A 22 9.66 -2.04 -4.58
CA ALA A 22 9.01 -3.08 -5.36
C ALA A 22 8.64 -2.64 -6.78
N LEU A 23 8.13 -1.40 -6.94
CA LEU A 23 7.67 -0.87 -8.23
C LEU A 23 8.82 -0.57 -9.20
N PHE A 24 10.03 -0.39 -8.69
CA PHE A 24 11.22 -0.07 -9.48
C PHE A 24 12.26 -1.21 -9.52
N ASP A 25 11.99 -2.36 -8.89
CA ASP A 25 12.85 -3.54 -9.00
C ASP A 25 12.53 -4.32 -10.29
N PRO A 26 13.47 -4.40 -11.27
CA PRO A 26 13.23 -5.08 -12.54
C PRO A 26 13.05 -6.60 -12.40
N ARG A 27 13.26 -7.17 -11.20
CA ARG A 27 13.01 -8.59 -10.90
C ARG A 27 11.54 -8.84 -10.55
N LEU A 28 10.78 -7.79 -10.23
CA LEU A 28 9.39 -7.87 -9.77
C LEU A 28 8.42 -7.34 -10.84
N GLU A 29 7.25 -7.94 -10.88
CA GLU A 29 6.10 -7.44 -11.64
C GLU A 29 4.94 -7.29 -10.63
N VAL A 30 4.73 -6.07 -10.16
CA VAL A 30 3.67 -5.76 -9.18
C VAL A 30 2.34 -5.69 -9.92
N LEU A 31 1.51 -6.73 -9.76
CA LEU A 31 0.23 -6.84 -10.45
C LEU A 31 -0.85 -5.96 -9.80
N ALA A 32 -0.83 -5.90 -8.47
CA ALA A 32 -1.79 -5.15 -7.70
C ALA A 32 -1.22 -4.71 -6.35
N ILE A 33 -1.74 -3.59 -5.84
CA ILE A 33 -1.59 -3.14 -4.46
C ILE A 33 -2.98 -3.02 -3.86
N THR A 34 -3.24 -3.74 -2.77
CA THR A 34 -4.51 -3.75 -2.04
C THR A 34 -4.31 -3.09 -0.68
N ALA A 35 -5.18 -2.14 -0.35
CA ALA A 35 -5.15 -1.46 0.94
C ALA A 35 -5.87 -2.30 2.01
N THR A 36 -5.33 -2.32 3.23
CA THR A 36 -5.94 -2.88 4.43
C THR A 36 -5.98 -1.84 5.55
N ALA A 37 -6.87 -2.02 6.53
CA ALA A 37 -6.83 -1.23 7.77
C ALA A 37 -5.81 -1.84 8.75
N GLY A 38 -5.11 -1.00 9.52
CA GLY A 38 -4.12 -1.42 10.51
C GLY A 38 -3.49 -0.21 11.20
N THR A 39 -2.25 0.08 10.86
CA THR A 39 -1.45 1.26 11.25
C THR A 39 -2.23 2.56 11.07
N VAL A 40 -2.99 2.63 9.97
CA VAL A 40 -3.95 3.69 9.68
C VAL A 40 -5.33 3.08 9.41
N ASP A 41 -6.38 3.90 9.50
CA ASP A 41 -7.74 3.45 9.16
C ASP A 41 -7.91 3.13 7.66
N ALA A 42 -8.98 2.40 7.32
CA ALA A 42 -9.22 1.91 5.95
C ALA A 42 -9.26 3.04 4.89
N ASP A 43 -9.85 4.18 5.24
CA ASP A 43 -9.98 5.30 4.32
C ASP A 43 -8.62 5.97 4.09
N GLN A 44 -7.84 6.16 5.16
CA GLN A 44 -6.48 6.67 5.09
C GLN A 44 -5.56 5.73 4.33
N ALA A 45 -5.62 4.41 4.59
CA ALA A 45 -4.83 3.42 3.86
C ALA A 45 -5.12 3.47 2.36
N THR A 46 -6.40 3.52 2.00
CA THR A 46 -6.86 3.63 0.61
C THR A 46 -6.36 4.92 -0.06
N SER A 47 -6.41 6.05 0.66
CA SER A 47 -5.89 7.33 0.20
C SER A 47 -4.38 7.29 -0.01
N ASN A 48 -3.64 6.71 0.95
CA ASN A 48 -2.18 6.61 0.92
C ASN A 48 -1.68 5.79 -0.28
N VAL A 49 -2.30 4.64 -0.60
CA VAL A 49 -1.94 3.87 -1.80
C VAL A 49 -2.02 4.75 -3.05
N GLY A 50 -3.13 5.49 -3.22
CA GLY A 50 -3.33 6.36 -4.37
C GLY A 50 -2.30 7.51 -4.42
N ALA A 51 -2.05 8.15 -3.28
CA ALA A 51 -1.11 9.26 -3.17
C ALA A 51 0.34 8.83 -3.45
N ILE A 52 0.78 7.72 -2.86
CA ILE A 52 2.15 7.19 -3.02
C ILE A 52 2.39 6.82 -4.49
N ILE A 53 1.49 6.05 -5.10
CA ILE A 53 1.65 5.61 -6.50
C ILE A 53 1.64 6.80 -7.45
N SER A 54 0.76 7.79 -7.21
CA SER A 54 0.71 9.02 -8.01
C SER A 54 1.97 9.86 -7.86
N ALA A 55 2.58 9.89 -6.67
CA ALA A 55 3.83 10.59 -6.43
C ALA A 55 5.04 9.89 -7.05
N LEU A 56 5.04 8.55 -7.06
CA LEU A 56 6.14 7.74 -7.58
C LEU A 56 6.16 7.65 -9.11
N ASP A 57 5.01 7.74 -9.78
CA ASP A 57 4.87 7.59 -11.23
C ASP A 57 5.62 6.35 -11.78
N PRO A 58 5.25 5.14 -11.34
CA PRO A 58 6.01 3.94 -11.68
C PRO A 58 5.92 3.63 -13.18
N PRO A 59 6.94 2.98 -13.75
CA PRO A 59 6.97 2.62 -15.17
C PRO A 59 5.84 1.67 -15.58
N LEU A 60 5.31 0.90 -14.62
CA LEU A 60 4.13 0.06 -14.78
C LEU A 60 3.20 0.28 -13.59
N TYR A 61 1.97 0.70 -13.86
CA TYR A 61 0.97 0.94 -12.82
C TYR A 61 0.32 -0.39 -12.36
N PRO A 62 0.33 -0.69 -11.05
CA PRO A 62 -0.40 -1.83 -10.51
C PRO A 62 -1.91 -1.54 -10.46
N ARG A 63 -2.73 -2.59 -10.37
CA ARG A 63 -4.16 -2.44 -10.03
C ARG A 63 -4.31 -2.06 -8.57
N ILE A 64 -5.27 -1.18 -8.26
CA ILE A 64 -5.48 -0.69 -6.89
C ILE A 64 -6.74 -1.28 -6.28
N GLY A 65 -6.61 -1.93 -5.13
CA GLY A 65 -7.71 -2.35 -4.28
C GLY A 65 -7.91 -1.40 -3.09
N ARG A 66 -9.16 -1.20 -2.68
CA ARG A 66 -9.52 -0.35 -1.53
C ARG A 66 -9.73 -1.20 -0.28
N ALA A 67 -9.37 -0.63 0.87
CA ALA A 67 -9.65 -1.22 2.16
C ALA A 67 -11.14 -1.02 2.51
N THR A 68 -11.66 -1.89 3.37
CA THR A 68 -12.93 -1.70 4.07
C THR A 68 -12.68 -1.63 5.58
N PRO A 69 -13.52 -0.94 6.35
CA PRO A 69 -13.42 -0.98 7.81
C PRO A 69 -13.48 -2.43 8.32
N PRO A 70 -12.68 -2.78 9.34
CA PRO A 70 -12.71 -4.11 9.94
C PRO A 70 -14.05 -4.36 10.66
N GLU A 71 -14.57 -5.58 10.57
CA GLU A 71 -15.85 -5.97 11.18
C GLU A 71 -15.68 -6.33 12.67
N ASP A 72 -14.59 -7.02 13.02
CA ASP A 72 -14.41 -7.67 14.34
C ASP A 72 -13.16 -7.22 15.13
N ALA A 73 -12.38 -6.26 14.62
CA ALA A 73 -11.16 -5.76 15.28
C ALA A 73 -11.14 -4.23 15.30
N SER A 74 -10.82 -3.62 16.45
CA SER A 74 -10.56 -2.18 16.48
C SER A 74 -9.26 -1.91 15.71
N ALA A 75 -9.30 -0.96 14.77
CA ALA A 75 -8.09 -0.37 14.23
C ALA A 75 -7.49 0.53 15.32
N ASP A 76 -6.65 -0.05 16.18
CA ASP A 76 -5.84 0.73 17.10
C ASP A 76 -4.76 1.42 16.28
N THR A 77 -5.07 2.60 15.74
CA THR A 77 -4.19 3.31 14.81
C THR A 77 -2.92 3.78 15.49
N ASP A 78 -1.77 3.53 14.87
CA ASP A 78 -0.44 3.97 15.32
C ASP A 78 -0.15 5.43 14.92
N LYS A 79 -1.16 6.31 15.04
CA LYS A 79 -1.05 7.74 14.68
C LYS A 79 0.14 8.43 15.34
N PHE A 80 0.47 8.05 16.57
CA PHE A 80 1.62 8.62 17.29
C PHE A 80 2.98 8.35 16.62
N LEU A 81 3.08 7.33 15.76
CA LEU A 81 4.29 7.00 15.01
C LEU A 81 4.30 7.57 13.59
N ASN A 82 3.12 7.78 13.00
CA ASN A 82 2.97 8.04 11.57
C ASN A 82 2.45 9.46 11.23
N GLY A 83 2.04 10.24 12.23
CA GLY A 83 1.46 11.58 12.07
C GLY A 83 -0.05 11.55 11.95
#